data_AF-A0A2W4STQ1-F1
#
_entry.id   AF-A0A2W4STQ1-F1
#
_cell.length_a   1.000
_cell.length_b   1.000
_cell.length_c   1.000
_cell.angle_alpha   90.00
_cell.angle_beta   90.00
_cell.angle_gamma   90.00
#
_symmetry.space_group_name_H-M   'P 1'
#
loop_
_entity.id
_entity.type
_entity.pdbx_description
1 polymer ?
#
loop_
_entity_poly.entity_id
_entity_poly.type
_entity_poly.pdbx_seq_one_letter_code
_entity_poly.pdbx_strand_id
1 'polypeptide(L)'
;MPTTPVAATIPFDDFMKVDIRIGQVIKAEAFPEARKPACKLTIDFGPDIGVKRSSAQITRHYSLAELTSRKVAAVVNFAPRQIGPFISEVLTLGFPDADGEVVLVGIDRDTPIGGRLF
;
A
#
# COMPACT_ATOMS: atom_id res chain seq x y z
N MET A 1 10.16 -20.93 0.47
CA MET A 1 9.47 -19.97 -0.41
C MET A 1 9.51 -20.49 -1.83
N PRO A 2 8.39 -20.73 -2.52
CA PRO A 2 8.43 -21.01 -3.95
C PRO A 2 9.10 -19.82 -4.65
N THR A 3 10.15 -20.09 -5.42
CA THR A 3 10.84 -19.08 -6.21
C THR A 3 9.91 -18.65 -7.33
N THR A 4 9.32 -17.46 -7.20
CA THR A 4 8.59 -16.85 -8.31
C THR A 4 9.59 -16.60 -9.44
N PRO A 5 9.37 -17.15 -10.65
CA PRO A 5 10.26 -16.90 -11.77
C PRO A 5 10.26 -15.40 -12.09
N VAL A 6 11.42 -14.89 -12.51
CA VAL A 6 11.54 -13.50 -12.94
C VAL A 6 10.59 -13.27 -14.11
N ALA A 7 9.78 -12.21 -14.04
CA ALA A 7 8.88 -11.83 -15.13
C ALA A 7 9.67 -11.44 -16.38
N ALA A 8 9.02 -11.45 -17.56
CA ALA A 8 9.65 -11.01 -18.79
C ALA A 8 10.08 -9.53 -18.72
N THR A 9 11.16 -9.18 -19.43
CA THR A 9 11.62 -7.80 -19.56
C THR A 9 10.53 -6.92 -20.18
N ILE A 10 10.32 -5.73 -19.60
CA ILE A 10 9.38 -4.73 -20.09
C ILE A 10 10.11 -3.45 -20.51
N PRO A 11 9.58 -2.67 -21.46
CA PRO A 11 10.01 -1.30 -21.72
C PRO A 11 9.82 -0.40 -20.48
N PHE A 12 10.68 0.61 -20.33
CA PHE A 12 10.58 1.57 -19.23
C PHE A 12 9.24 2.33 -19.23
N ASP A 13 8.67 2.60 -20.41
CA ASP A 13 7.38 3.27 -20.55
C ASP A 13 6.22 2.46 -19.94
N ASP A 14 6.33 1.14 -19.87
CA ASP A 14 5.32 0.31 -19.20
C ASP A 14 5.38 0.46 -17.67
N PHE A 15 6.58 0.60 -17.11
CA PHE A 15 6.75 0.94 -15.71
C PHE A 15 6.19 2.32 -15.39
N MET A 16 6.44 3.32 -16.26
CA MET A 16 5.92 4.67 -16.09
C MET A 16 4.39 4.77 -16.19
N LYS A 17 3.68 3.74 -16.66
CA LYS A 17 2.21 3.68 -16.59
C LYS A 17 1.70 3.39 -15.18
N VAL A 18 2.52 2.81 -14.30
CA VAL A 18 2.14 2.55 -12.91
C VAL A 18 2.42 3.81 -12.09
N ASP A 19 1.37 4.42 -11.54
CA ASP A 19 1.53 5.63 -10.72
C ASP A 19 1.69 5.24 -9.26
N ILE A 20 2.94 5.16 -8.78
CA ILE A 20 3.29 4.84 -7.39
C ILE A 20 3.63 6.13 -6.65
N ARG A 21 2.96 6.36 -5.52
CA ARG A 21 3.07 7.58 -4.72
C ARG A 21 3.37 7.27 -3.27
N ILE A 22 4.07 8.21 -2.63
CA ILE A 22 4.26 8.21 -1.18
C ILE A 22 3.08 8.93 -0.54
N GLY A 23 2.48 8.30 0.46
CA GLY A 23 1.40 8.87 1.27
C GLY A 23 1.64 8.68 2.76
N GLN A 24 0.98 9.48 3.59
CA GLN A 24 0.99 9.34 5.04
C GLN A 24 -0.33 8.74 5.52
N VAL A 25 -0.27 7.66 6.29
CA VAL A 25 -1.46 7.08 6.91
C VAL A 25 -1.97 8.05 7.98
N ILE A 26 -3.17 8.58 7.81
CA ILE A 26 -3.81 9.47 8.79
C ILE A 26 -4.80 8.73 9.71
N LYS A 27 -5.23 7.52 9.31
CA LYS A 27 -6.09 6.67 10.13
C LYS A 27 -5.86 5.20 9.79
N ALA A 28 -5.75 4.35 10.81
CA ALA A 28 -5.72 2.89 10.66
C ALA A 28 -6.80 2.26 11.55
N GLU A 29 -7.55 1.31 10.98
CA GLU A 29 -8.66 0.63 11.66
C GLU A 29 -8.60 -0.87 11.40
N ALA A 30 -9.07 -1.68 12.35
CA ALA A 30 -9.25 -3.11 12.13
C ALA A 30 -10.29 -3.38 11.03
N PHE A 31 -10.10 -4.47 10.28
CA PHE A 31 -11.04 -4.93 9.27
C PHE A 31 -11.54 -6.36 9.55
N PRO A 32 -12.42 -6.55 10.56
CA PRO A 32 -12.87 -7.87 10.99
C PRO A 32 -13.68 -8.63 9.92
N GLU A 33 -14.31 -7.92 8.98
CA GLU A 33 -15.09 -8.52 7.89
C GLU A 33 -14.22 -9.06 6.74
N ALA A 34 -12.90 -8.83 6.77
CA ALA A 34 -11.99 -9.37 5.77
C ALA A 34 -11.76 -10.87 5.97
N ARG A 35 -11.73 -11.65 4.88
CA ARG A 35 -11.48 -13.10 4.91
C ARG A 35 -10.15 -13.48 5.57
N LYS A 36 -9.14 -12.62 5.41
CA LYS A 36 -7.84 -12.71 6.09
C LYS A 36 -7.68 -11.48 6.98
N PRO A 37 -7.02 -11.59 8.15
CA PRO A 37 -6.73 -10.45 9.00
C PRO A 37 -6.15 -9.27 8.20
N ALA A 38 -6.82 -8.12 8.28
CA ALA A 38 -6.44 -6.93 7.53
C ALA A 38 -6.78 -5.65 8.31
N CYS A 39 -6.14 -4.56 7.87
CA CYS A 39 -6.40 -3.20 8.35
C CYS A 39 -6.98 -2.36 7.22
N LYS A 40 -7.95 -1.49 7.55
CA LYS A 40 -8.36 -0.37 6.70
C LYS A 40 -7.41 0.79 6.96
N LEU A 41 -6.84 1.34 5.90
CA LEU A 41 -5.98 2.52 5.97
C LEU A 41 -6.66 3.68 5.26
N THR A 42 -6.60 4.85 5.88
CA THR A 42 -6.88 6.14 5.24
C THR A 42 -5.54 6.84 5.07
N ILE A 43 -5.17 7.13 3.82
CA ILE A 43 -3.84 7.60 3.45
C ILE A 43 -3.97 8.94 2.74
N ASP A 44 -3.27 9.95 3.24
CA ASP A 44 -3.16 11.26 2.61
C ASP A 44 -1.98 11.26 1.62
N PHE A 45 -2.27 11.55 0.35
CA PHE A 45 -1.28 11.67 -0.73
C PHE A 45 -1.05 13.13 -1.15
N GLY A 46 -1.43 14.09 -0.31
CA GLY A 46 -1.25 15.51 -0.55
C GLY A 46 -2.36 16.11 -1.42
N PRO A 47 -2.29 17.41 -1.74
CA PRO A 47 -3.41 18.16 -2.32
C PRO A 47 -3.82 17.68 -3.72
N ASP A 48 -2.88 17.17 -4.52
CA ASP A 48 -3.15 16.80 -5.92
C ASP A 48 -3.92 15.48 -6.06
N ILE A 49 -3.74 14.56 -5.11
CA ILE A 49 -4.36 13.22 -5.12
C ILE A 49 -5.46 13.12 -4.05
N GLY A 50 -5.26 13.80 -2.93
CA GLY A 50 -6.12 13.78 -1.77
C GLY A 50 -6.00 12.50 -0.95
N VAL A 51 -7.04 12.28 -0.14
CA VAL A 51 -7.11 11.16 0.79
C VAL A 51 -7.75 9.96 0.11
N LYS A 52 -7.12 8.79 0.25
CA LYS A 52 -7.58 7.51 -0.32
C LYS A 52 -7.67 6.41 0.71
N ARG A 53 -8.52 5.44 0.42
CA ARG A 53 -8.71 4.24 1.24
C ARG A 53 -7.96 3.03 0.68
N SER A 54 -7.31 2.28 1.56
CA SER A 54 -6.64 1.01 1.23
C SER A 54 -7.03 -0.08 2.23
N SER A 55 -7.00 -1.34 1.80
CA SER A 55 -7.01 -2.50 2.71
C SER A 55 -5.70 -3.26 2.58
N ALA A 56 -5.09 -3.65 3.71
CA ALA A 56 -3.79 -4.34 3.73
C ALA A 56 -3.76 -5.46 4.78
N GLN A 57 -3.22 -6.63 4.40
CA GLN A 57 -3.05 -7.80 5.28
C GLN A 57 -1.75 -7.68 6.08
N ILE A 58 -1.69 -6.68 6.97
CA ILE A 58 -0.47 -6.25 7.68
C ILE A 58 -0.60 -6.40 9.20
N THR A 59 -1.53 -7.21 9.68
CA THR A 59 -1.80 -7.34 11.12
C THR A 59 -0.72 -8.10 11.89
N ARG A 60 0.17 -8.84 11.21
CA ARG A 60 1.23 -9.62 11.85
C ARG A 60 2.34 -8.74 12.42
N HIS A 61 2.79 -7.75 11.64
CA HIS A 61 3.97 -6.95 11.91
C HIS A 61 3.66 -5.52 12.38
N TYR A 62 2.40 -5.10 12.31
CA TYR A 62 2.02 -3.71 12.57
C TYR A 62 0.76 -3.62 13.42
N SER A 63 0.84 -2.81 14.47
CA SER A 63 -0.32 -2.34 15.22
C SER A 63 -0.98 -1.12 14.55
N LEU A 64 -2.25 -0.87 14.85
CA LEU A 64 -2.97 0.31 14.34
C LEU A 64 -2.30 1.63 14.77
N ALA A 65 -1.70 1.64 15.96
CA ALA A 65 -0.97 2.80 16.48
C ALA A 65 0.30 3.09 15.67
N GLU A 66 1.10 2.06 15.37
CA GLU A 66 2.32 2.20 14.56
C GLU A 66 2.03 2.54 13.09
N LEU A 67 0.84 2.18 12.60
CA LEU A 67 0.41 2.53 11.26
C LEU A 67 0.00 3.99 11.16
N THR A 68 -0.56 4.57 12.22
CA THR A 68 -0.95 5.98 12.19
C THR A 68 0.30 6.87 12.10
N SER A 69 0.30 7.84 11.19
CA SER A 69 1.43 8.72 10.83
C SER A 69 2.57 8.06 10.04
N ARG A 70 2.51 6.75 9.75
CA ARG A 70 3.51 6.07 8.92
C ARG A 70 3.41 6.51 7.46
N LYS A 71 4.56 6.72 6.82
CA LYS A 71 4.65 6.88 5.36
C LYS A 71 4.66 5.51 4.66
N VAL A 72 3.89 5.40 3.59
CA VAL A 72 3.74 4.18 2.78
C VAL A 72 3.79 4.51 1.30
N ALA A 73 4.23 3.55 0.49
CA ALA A 73 4.12 3.62 -0.97
C ALA A 73 2.83 2.90 -1.42
N ALA A 74 2.11 3.49 -2.38
CA ALA A 74 0.92 2.87 -2.95
C ALA A 74 0.77 3.17 -4.44
N VAL A 75 0.17 2.23 -5.17
CA VAL A 75 -0.30 2.48 -6.55
C VAL A 75 -1.62 3.24 -6.47
N VAL A 76 -1.68 4.42 -7.09
CA VAL A 76 -2.83 5.34 -6.99
C VAL A 76 -3.75 5.37 -8.22
N ASN A 77 -3.35 4.70 -9.31
CA ASN A 77 -4.07 4.73 -10.58
C ASN A 77 -4.73 3.39 -10.98
N PHE A 78 -5.03 2.53 -10.00
CA PHE A 78 -5.90 1.38 -10.23
C PHE A 78 -7.37 1.77 -10.14
N ALA A 79 -8.22 1.04 -10.87
CA ALA A 79 -9.65 1.09 -10.65
C ALA A 79 -9.96 0.63 -9.20
N PRO A 80 -10.95 1.24 -8.52
CA PRO A 80 -11.32 0.83 -7.17
C PRO A 80 -11.70 -0.66 -7.11
N ARG A 81 -11.27 -1.33 -6.05
CA ARG A 81 -11.48 -2.76 -5.83
C ARG A 81 -12.41 -2.99 -4.63
N GLN A 82 -13.49 -3.73 -4.86
CA GLN A 82 -14.37 -4.19 -3.79
C GLN A 82 -13.71 -5.31 -2.96
N ILE A 83 -13.72 -5.17 -1.64
CA ILE A 83 -13.21 -6.13 -0.66
C ILE A 83 -14.27 -6.28 0.43
N GLY A 84 -15.12 -7.29 0.33
CA GLY A 84 -16.26 -7.44 1.26
C GLY A 84 -17.12 -6.16 1.25
N PRO A 85 -17.35 -5.50 2.40
CA PRO A 85 -18.10 -4.23 2.47
C PRO A 85 -17.28 -2.97 2.15
N PHE A 86 -15.98 -3.10 1.86
CA PHE A 86 -15.05 -1.98 1.72
C PHE A 86 -14.61 -1.76 0.26
N ILE A 87 -14.48 -0.51 -0.14
CA ILE A 87 -13.93 -0.13 -1.45
C ILE A 87 -12.50 0.38 -1.24
N SER A 88 -11.51 -0.35 -1.78
CA SER A 88 -10.11 0.04 -1.81
C SER A 88 -9.83 0.85 -3.07
N GLU A 89 -9.29 2.05 -2.92
CA GLU A 89 -8.99 2.97 -4.03
C GLU A 89 -7.53 2.87 -4.49
N VAL A 90 -6.66 2.41 -3.60
CA VAL A 90 -5.23 2.27 -3.85
C VAL A 90 -4.73 0.89 -3.40
N LEU A 91 -3.56 0.49 -3.89
CA LEU A 91 -2.84 -0.69 -3.42
C LEU A 91 -1.61 -0.25 -2.62
N THR A 92 -1.64 -0.44 -1.30
CA THR A 92 -0.45 -0.24 -0.45
C THR A 92 0.58 -1.34 -0.71
N LEU A 93 1.84 -0.96 -0.90
CA LEU A 93 2.91 -1.86 -1.35
C LEU A 93 3.71 -2.46 -0.19
N GLY A 94 4.13 -3.71 -0.36
CA GLY A 94 4.96 -4.45 0.57
C GLY A 94 5.54 -5.71 -0.06
N PHE A 95 6.38 -6.39 0.70
CA PHE A 95 7.04 -7.64 0.35
C PHE A 95 6.63 -8.73 1.35
N PRO A 96 6.58 -10.01 0.94
CA PRO A 96 6.46 -11.09 1.90
C PRO A 96 7.77 -11.24 2.70
N ASP A 97 7.66 -11.49 4.00
CA ASP A 97 8.76 -12.03 4.81
C ASP A 97 8.96 -13.55 4.57
N ALA A 98 9.77 -14.22 5.39
CA ALA A 98 10.03 -15.65 5.31
C ALA A 98 8.81 -16.55 5.57
N ASP A 99 7.77 -16.04 6.24
CA ASP A 99 6.53 -16.74 6.57
C ASP A 99 5.37 -16.36 5.62
N GLY A 100 5.61 -15.42 4.70
CA GLY A 100 4.61 -14.93 3.73
C GLY A 100 3.75 -13.77 4.25
N GLU A 101 4.11 -13.20 5.40
CA GLU A 101 3.45 -12.07 6.02
C GLU A 101 3.97 -10.76 5.43
N VAL A 102 3.11 -9.75 5.33
CA VAL A 102 3.43 -8.53 4.57
C VAL A 102 4.31 -7.60 5.41
N VAL A 103 5.48 -7.25 4.86
CA VAL A 103 6.37 -6.17 5.29
C VAL A 103 6.19 -4.98 4.34
N LEU A 104 5.71 -3.85 4.85
CA LEU A 104 5.51 -2.62 4.06
C LEU A 104 6.83 -2.12 3.46
N VAL A 105 6.75 -1.57 2.25
CA VAL A 105 7.86 -0.82 1.65
C VAL A 105 8.27 0.30 2.60
N GLY A 106 9.55 0.34 2.97
CA GLY A 106 10.13 1.39 3.80
C GLY A 106 10.65 2.55 2.97
N ILE A 107 10.50 3.77 3.48
CA ILE A 107 11.22 4.93 2.98
C ILE A 107 12.41 5.14 3.93
N ASP A 108 13.62 5.16 3.38
CA ASP A 108 14.86 5.21 4.17
C ASP A 108 15.06 6.55 4.89
N ARG A 109 14.54 7.63 4.29
CA ARG A 109 14.62 9.02 4.77
C ARG A 109 13.33 9.76 4.48
N ASP A 110 13.10 10.86 5.18
CA ASP A 110 11.90 11.64 4.96
C ASP A 110 11.84 12.21 3.52
N THR A 111 10.62 12.26 2.96
CA THR A 111 10.38 12.71 1.58
C THR A 111 8.97 13.29 1.45
N PRO A 112 8.72 14.23 0.51
CA PRO A 112 7.42 14.87 0.38
C PRO A 112 6.26 13.89 0.12
N ILE A 113 5.13 14.15 0.77
CA ILE A 113 3.86 13.46 0.51
C ILE A 113 3.43 13.76 -0.95
N GLY A 114 2.92 12.75 -1.64
CA GLY A 114 2.53 12.83 -3.05
C GLY A 114 3.67 12.64 -4.04
N GLY A 115 4.92 12.50 -3.56
CA GLY A 115 6.10 12.22 -4.39
C GLY A 115 5.92 10.96 -5.22
N ARG A 116 6.26 11.04 -6.51
CA ARG A 116 6.16 9.95 -7.47
C ARG A 116 7.44 9.13 -7.53
N LEU A 117 7.29 7.81 -7.48
CA LEU A 117 8.39 6.87 -7.65
C LEU A 117 8.85 6.84 -9.12
N PHE A 118 10.15 6.66 -9.34
CA PHE A 118 10.81 6.60 -10.64
C PHE A 118 11.85 5.48 -10.69
#